data_AF-A0A183FB41-F1
#
_entry.id   AF-A0A183FB41-F1
#
_cell.length_a   1.000
_cell.length_b   1.000
_cell.length_c   1.000
_cell.angle_alpha   90.00
_cell.angle_beta   90.00
_cell.angle_gamma   90.00
#
_symmetry.space_group_name_H-M   'P 1'
#
loop_
_entity.id
_entity.type
_entity.pdbx_description
1 polymer ?
#
loop_
_entity_poly.entity_id
_entity_poly.type
_entity_poly.pdbx_seq_one_letter_code
_entity_poly.pdbx_strand_id
1 'polypeptide(L)'
;MWKGCEVFETPTGWKYFGNLMDAGRIYLCGEESFGTGSDHIREKDGVWAMLAWLQILAEKKLSVEDIVKQHWQRYGRNVFTRYDYENVDASGANLLMTFLEAQMSAFVGRELTANNVSYKVSGSDNCVPGIVGNRPCRVRCRILL
;
A
#
# COMPACT_ATOMS: atom_id res chain seq x y z
N MET A 1 13.80 6.72 -7.55
CA MET A 1 14.94 5.99 -6.96
C MET A 1 15.04 6.39 -5.49
N TRP A 2 14.78 5.47 -4.56
CA TRP A 2 14.90 5.75 -3.11
C TRP A 2 16.23 5.17 -2.63
N LYS A 3 17.14 6.02 -2.16
CA LYS A 3 18.50 5.61 -1.73
C LYS A 3 19.28 4.76 -2.73
N GLY A 4 19.16 5.04 -4.02
CA GLY A 4 19.85 4.27 -5.06
C GLY A 4 19.11 3.02 -5.54
N CYS A 5 17.99 2.64 -4.93
CA CYS A 5 17.17 1.52 -5.37
C CYS A 5 16.03 1.97 -6.31
N GLU A 6 15.74 1.13 -7.30
CA GLU A 6 14.51 1.25 -8.09
C GLU A 6 13.28 0.97 -7.21
N VAL A 7 12.18 1.67 -7.48
CA VAL A 7 10.91 1.51 -6.77
C VAL A 7 9.81 1.44 -7.81
N PHE A 8 8.95 0.42 -7.70
CA PHE A 8 7.84 0.17 -8.61
C PHE A 8 6.53 0.17 -7.84
N GLU A 9 5.54 0.87 -8.36
CA GLU A 9 4.15 0.74 -7.95
C GLU A 9 3.45 -0.17 -8.95
N THR A 10 2.86 -1.26 -8.48
CA THR A 10 2.16 -2.25 -9.31
C THR A 10 0.68 -2.31 -8.94
N PRO A 11 -0.20 -2.77 -9.84
CA PRO A 11 -1.56 -3.11 -9.45
C PRO A 11 -1.57 -4.21 -8.39
N THR A 12 -2.69 -4.35 -7.66
CA THR A 12 -2.84 -5.38 -6.63
C THR A 12 -2.72 -6.78 -7.23
N GLY A 13 -1.91 -7.63 -6.59
CA GLY A 13 -1.69 -9.02 -6.96
C GLY A 13 -0.20 -9.36 -7.11
N TRP A 14 0.24 -10.40 -6.42
CA TRP A 14 1.66 -10.79 -6.35
C TRP A 14 2.30 -11.14 -7.71
N LYS A 15 1.49 -11.54 -8.70
CA LYS A 15 1.94 -11.87 -10.06
C LYS A 15 2.75 -10.74 -10.73
N TYR A 16 2.47 -9.48 -10.40
CA TYR A 16 3.19 -8.34 -10.98
C TYR A 16 4.61 -8.21 -10.43
N PHE A 17 4.85 -8.63 -9.19
CA PHE A 17 6.19 -8.68 -8.61
C PHE A 17 7.04 -9.80 -9.21
N GLY A 18 6.43 -10.94 -9.56
CA GLY A 18 7.15 -12.07 -10.18
C GLY A 18 7.92 -11.66 -11.43
N ASN A 19 7.27 -10.93 -12.35
CA ASN A 19 7.92 -10.42 -13.56
C ASN A 19 9.10 -9.47 -13.26
N LEU A 20 8.99 -8.66 -12.20
CA LEU A 20 10.04 -7.72 -11.79
C LEU A 20 11.22 -8.44 -11.12
N MET A 21 10.94 -9.51 -10.36
CA MET A 21 11.98 -10.37 -9.77
C MET A 21 12.72 -11.17 -10.85
N ASP A 22 11.99 -11.73 -11.82
CA ASP A 22 12.58 -12.48 -12.93
C ASP A 22 13.47 -11.59 -13.82
N ALA A 23 13.10 -10.31 -13.95
CA ALA A 23 13.93 -9.31 -14.61
C ALA A 23 15.09 -8.79 -13.74
N GLY A 24 15.23 -9.26 -12.50
CA GLY A 24 16.29 -8.83 -11.57
C GLY A 24 16.19 -7.38 -11.13
N ARG A 25 15.01 -6.75 -11.22
CA ARG A 25 14.82 -5.32 -10.93
C ARG A 25 14.41 -5.02 -9.50
N ILE A 26 13.89 -6.02 -8.79
CA ILE A 26 13.52 -5.91 -7.38
C ILE A 26 14.01 -7.12 -6.60
N TYR A 27 14.34 -6.87 -5.34
CA TYR A 27 14.70 -7.91 -4.37
C TYR A 27 13.72 -7.97 -3.19
N LEU A 28 12.91 -6.93 -2.97
CA LEU A 28 11.97 -6.84 -1.87
C LEU A 28 10.67 -6.23 -2.38
N CYS A 29 9.55 -6.84 -2.03
CA CYS A 29 8.22 -6.31 -2.32
C CYS A 29 7.23 -6.61 -1.20
N GLY A 30 6.12 -5.89 -1.20
CA GLY A 30 5.04 -6.10 -0.25
C GLY A 30 3.76 -5.42 -0.67
N GLU A 31 2.66 -5.86 -0.08
CA GLU A 31 1.32 -5.31 -0.23
C GLU A 31 0.77 -4.94 1.15
N GLU A 32 -0.07 -3.92 1.23
CA GLU A 32 -0.73 -3.53 2.48
C GLU A 32 -1.63 -4.63 3.06
N SER A 33 -1.96 -5.65 2.26
CA SER A 33 -2.71 -6.83 2.71
C SER A 33 -1.86 -7.84 3.50
N PHE A 34 -0.91 -7.34 4.30
CA PHE A 34 -0.01 -8.12 5.16
C PHE A 34 0.87 -9.13 4.38
N GLY A 35 1.20 -8.83 3.12
CA GLY A 35 2.06 -9.68 2.29
C GLY A 35 3.43 -9.04 2.13
N THR A 36 4.49 -9.77 2.44
CA THR A 36 5.89 -9.34 2.21
C THR A 36 6.69 -10.52 1.69
N GLY A 37 7.68 -10.26 0.84
CA GLY A 37 8.57 -11.31 0.32
C GLY A 37 9.78 -10.73 -0.40
N SER A 38 10.68 -11.62 -0.80
CA SER A 38 11.86 -11.31 -1.62
C SER A 38 11.92 -12.23 -2.84
N ASP A 39 12.96 -12.08 -3.64
CA ASP A 39 13.27 -12.90 -4.82
C ASP A 39 13.58 -14.39 -4.54
N HIS A 40 13.61 -14.82 -3.26
CA HIS A 40 13.84 -16.22 -2.88
C HIS A 40 12.74 -17.17 -3.37
N ILE A 41 11.49 -16.70 -3.44
CA ILE A 41 10.35 -17.38 -4.06
C ILE A 41 9.49 -16.38 -4.82
N ARG A 42 8.49 -16.85 -5.58
CA ARG A 42 7.55 -16.00 -6.33
C ARG A 42 6.20 -15.86 -5.63
N GLU A 43 6.21 -15.91 -4.31
CA GLU A 43 5.04 -15.85 -3.45
C GLU A 43 5.31 -15.01 -2.20
N LYS A 44 4.23 -14.73 -1.45
CA LYS A 44 4.33 -14.15 -0.11
C LYS A 44 4.89 -15.19 0.86
N ASP A 45 5.80 -14.80 1.73
CA ASP A 45 6.33 -15.69 2.76
C ASP A 45 6.33 -15.00 4.13
N GLY A 46 5.40 -15.43 4.98
CA GLY A 46 5.26 -14.92 6.34
C GLY A 46 6.38 -15.37 7.28
N VAL A 47 6.93 -16.58 7.09
CA VAL A 47 8.04 -17.09 7.90
C VAL A 47 9.30 -16.31 7.55
N TRP A 48 9.55 -16.09 6.27
CA TRP A 48 10.63 -15.24 5.81
C TRP A 48 10.50 -13.82 6.37
N ALA A 49 9.31 -13.21 6.32
CA ALA A 49 9.08 -11.86 6.85
C ALA A 49 9.34 -11.78 8.37
N MET A 50 8.95 -12.81 9.13
CA MET A 50 9.23 -12.92 10.55
C MET A 50 10.75 -13.03 10.80
N LEU A 51 11.45 -13.91 10.07
CA LEU A 51 12.89 -14.10 10.21
C LEU A 51 13.67 -12.82 9.84
N ALA A 52 13.25 -12.11 8.80
CA ALA A 52 13.82 -10.81 8.42
C ALA A 52 13.69 -9.78 9.55
N TRP A 53 12.54 -9.73 10.23
CA TRP A 53 12.36 -8.88 11.42
C TRP A 53 13.23 -9.32 12.59
N LEU A 54 13.34 -10.62 12.85
CA LEU A 54 14.21 -11.15 13.91
C LEU A 54 15.68 -10.78 13.65
N GLN A 55 16.14 -10.82 12.39
CA GLN A 55 17.47 -10.36 12.01
C GLN A 55 17.67 -8.87 12.31
N ILE A 56 16.69 -8.02 11.97
CA ILE A 56 16.73 -6.58 12.27
C ILE A 56 16.80 -6.34 13.78
N LEU A 57 15.99 -7.04 14.56
CA LEU A 57 15.97 -6.93 16.03
C LEU A 57 17.28 -7.41 16.64
N ALA A 58 17.82 -8.52 16.14
CA ALA A 58 19.10 -9.07 16.59
C ALA A 58 20.26 -8.10 16.34
N GLU A 59 20.25 -7.36 15.24
CA GLU A 59 21.28 -6.37 14.92
C GLU A 59 21.08 -5.05 15.68
N LYS A 60 19.84 -4.53 15.72
CA LYS A 60 19.55 -3.23 16.30
C LYS A 60 19.53 -3.23 17.82
N LYS A 61 19.22 -4.37 18.46
CA LYS A 61 19.03 -4.49 19.92
C LYS A 61 18.03 -3.48 20.48
N LEU A 62 16.98 -3.20 19.71
CA LEU A 62 15.89 -2.28 20.06
C LEU A 62 14.55 -3.02 20.00
N SER A 63 13.53 -2.47 20.65
CA SER A 63 12.16 -2.95 20.48
C SER A 63 11.64 -2.63 19.07
N VAL A 64 10.62 -3.38 18.62
CA VAL A 64 9.93 -3.08 17.34
C VAL A 64 9.38 -1.66 17.34
N GLU A 65 8.79 -1.22 18.46
CA GLU A 65 8.22 0.13 18.61
C GLU A 65 9.27 1.21 18.41
N ASP A 66 10.45 1.07 19.04
CA ASP A 66 11.52 2.06 18.92
C ASP A 66 12.06 2.14 17.49
N ILE A 67 12.23 0.98 16.82
CA ILE A 67 12.68 0.94 15.42
C ILE A 67 11.69 1.68 14.52
N VAL A 68 10.39 1.44 14.71
CA VAL A 68 9.33 2.09 13.90
C VAL A 68 9.26 3.59 14.21
N LYS A 69 9.31 4.01 15.47
CA LYS A 69 9.32 5.43 15.85
C LYS A 69 10.55 6.17 15.31
N GLN A 70 11.73 5.56 15.37
CA GLN A 70 12.94 6.12 14.77
C GLN A 70 12.82 6.22 13.25
N HIS A 71 12.20 5.22 12.59
CA HIS A 71 11.92 5.27 11.16
C HIS A 71 10.99 6.45 10.82
N TRP A 72 9.92 6.65 11.58
CA TRP A 72 9.01 7.80 11.39
C TRP A 72 9.69 9.14 11.64
N GLN A 73 10.55 9.24 12.66
CA GLN A 73 11.29 10.48 12.93
C GLN A 73 12.23 10.83 11.77
N ARG A 74 12.79 9.83 11.08
CA ARG A 74 13.73 10.03 9.99
C ARG A 74 13.06 10.32 8.64
N TYR A 75 11.96 9.65 8.32
CA TYR A 75 11.34 9.73 6.98
C TYR A 75 9.92 10.30 6.96
N GLY A 76 9.37 10.65 8.12
CA GLY A 76 7.95 10.98 8.26
C GLY A 76 7.08 9.74 8.47
N ARG A 77 5.86 9.96 8.95
CA ARG A 77 4.87 8.90 9.20
C ARG A 77 3.78 8.93 8.14
N ASN A 78 3.66 7.83 7.40
CA ASN A 78 2.52 7.59 6.53
C ASN A 78 1.37 7.01 7.36
N VAL A 79 0.32 7.80 7.60
CA VAL A 79 -0.89 7.33 8.29
C VAL A 79 -1.79 6.62 7.28
N PHE A 80 -2.11 5.36 7.54
CA PHE A 80 -2.87 4.52 6.62
C PHE A 80 -3.99 3.78 7.35
N THR A 81 -5.17 3.72 6.72
CA THR A 81 -6.30 2.90 7.14
C THR A 81 -6.94 2.25 5.91
N ARG A 82 -7.59 1.10 6.10
CA ARG A 82 -8.34 0.40 5.07
C ARG A 82 -9.70 0.00 5.61
N TYR A 83 -10.75 0.31 4.85
CA TYR A 83 -12.12 -0.10 5.12
C TYR A 83 -12.52 -1.15 4.11
N ASP A 84 -12.85 -2.36 4.59
CA ASP A 84 -13.29 -3.48 3.76
C ASP A 84 -14.82 -3.59 3.87
N TYR A 85 -15.54 -3.35 2.76
CA TYR A 85 -16.99 -3.53 2.67
C TYR A 85 -17.29 -4.85 1.94
N GLU A 86 -17.70 -5.86 2.70
CA GLU A 86 -17.92 -7.22 2.18
C GLU A 86 -19.41 -7.50 1.93
N ASN A 87 -19.70 -8.44 1.02
CA ASN A 87 -21.05 -8.90 0.69
C ASN A 87 -22.01 -7.76 0.25
N VAL A 88 -21.47 -6.75 -0.43
CA VAL A 88 -22.24 -5.65 -0.99
C VAL A 88 -22.83 -6.01 -2.36
N ASP A 89 -23.94 -5.37 -2.73
CA ASP A 89 -24.49 -5.50 -4.07
C ASP A 89 -23.51 -4.99 -5.13
N ALA A 90 -23.26 -5.81 -6.16
CA ALA A 90 -22.28 -5.50 -7.19
C ALA A 90 -22.69 -4.29 -8.04
N SER A 91 -24.00 -4.12 -8.31
CA SER A 91 -24.48 -3.01 -9.12
C SER A 91 -24.32 -1.67 -8.37
N GLY A 92 -24.65 -1.66 -7.07
CA GLY A 92 -24.44 -0.51 -6.18
C GLY A 92 -22.96 -0.16 -6.00
N ALA A 93 -22.09 -1.17 -5.84
CA ALA A 93 -20.65 -0.95 -5.75
C ALA A 93 -20.05 -0.32 -7.02
N ASN A 94 -20.45 -0.82 -8.20
CA ASN A 94 -20.00 -0.25 -9.48
C ASN A 94 -20.49 1.19 -9.68
N LEU A 95 -21.74 1.47 -9.27
CA LEU A 95 -22.29 2.82 -9.33
C LEU A 95 -21.53 3.79 -8.41
N LEU A 96 -21.28 3.38 -7.16
CA LEU A 96 -20.47 4.15 -6.21
C LEU A 96 -19.09 4.49 -6.80
N MET A 97 -18.45 3.52 -7.45
CA MET A 97 -17.14 3.72 -8.07
C MET A 97 -17.14 4.71 -9.21
N THR A 98 -18.14 4.61 -10.09
CA THR A 98 -18.31 5.57 -11.19
C THR A 98 -18.43 7.00 -10.65
N PHE A 99 -19.22 7.19 -9.58
CA PHE A 99 -19.35 8.51 -8.95
C PHE A 99 -18.06 8.97 -8.26
N LEU A 100 -17.37 8.07 -7.55
CA LEU A 100 -16.15 8.40 -6.84
C LEU A 100 -15.04 8.84 -7.80
N GLU A 101 -14.81 8.06 -8.87
CA GLU A 101 -13.82 8.35 -9.91
C GLU A 101 -14.02 9.72 -10.54
N ALA A 102 -15.27 10.08 -10.84
CA ALA A 102 -15.61 11.39 -11.40
C ALA A 102 -15.27 12.56 -10.44
N GLN A 103 -15.28 12.32 -9.13
CA GLN A 103 -15.02 13.35 -8.12
C GLN A 103 -13.55 13.43 -7.70
N MET A 104 -12.71 12.45 -8.03
CA MET A 104 -11.33 12.36 -7.51
C MET A 104 -10.49 13.60 -7.81
N SER A 105 -10.52 14.07 -9.05
CA SER A 105 -9.78 15.28 -9.46
C SER A 105 -10.20 16.52 -8.67
N ALA A 106 -11.45 16.60 -8.23
CA ALA A 106 -11.96 17.71 -7.43
C ALA A 106 -11.49 17.69 -5.96
N PHE A 107 -10.93 16.57 -5.49
CA PHE A 107 -10.33 16.50 -4.16
C PHE A 107 -8.92 17.08 -4.13
N VAL A 108 -8.16 17.02 -5.22
CA VAL A 108 -6.78 17.53 -5.24
C VAL A 108 -6.77 19.04 -4.99
N GLY A 109 -6.00 19.47 -4.00
CA GLY A 109 -5.90 20.86 -3.57
C GLY A 109 -6.97 21.31 -2.57
N ARG A 110 -7.97 20.47 -2.27
CA ARG A 110 -9.00 20.78 -1.27
C ARG A 110 -8.38 20.75 0.13
N GLU A 111 -8.77 21.73 0.94
CA GLU A 111 -8.43 21.76 2.37
C GLU A 111 -9.51 21.04 3.18
N LEU A 112 -9.07 20.14 4.05
CA LEU A 112 -9.92 19.36 4.95
C LEU A 112 -9.47 19.63 6.39
N THR A 113 -10.41 19.92 7.27
CA THR A 113 -10.12 20.21 8.68
C THR A 113 -10.70 19.12 9.57
N ALA A 114 -9.86 18.53 10.43
CA ALA A 114 -10.28 17.58 11.45
C ALA A 114 -9.42 17.74 12.70
N ASN A 115 -10.03 17.64 13.89
CA ASN A 115 -9.33 17.75 15.19
C ASN A 115 -8.45 19.01 15.30
N ASN A 116 -8.92 20.17 14.82
CA ASN A 116 -8.18 21.45 14.76
C ASN A 116 -6.90 21.43 13.91
N VAL A 117 -6.74 20.47 13.01
CA VAL A 117 -5.66 20.41 12.03
C VAL A 117 -6.25 20.52 10.62
N SER A 118 -5.67 21.39 9.79
CA SER A 118 -6.01 21.52 8.37
C SER A 118 -5.00 20.75 7.53
N TYR A 119 -5.51 20.02 6.55
CA TYR A 119 -4.75 19.19 5.63
C TYR A 119 -5.08 19.58 4.20
N LYS A 120 -4.09 19.58 3.31
CA LYS A 120 -4.31 19.88 1.90
C LYS A 120 -4.07 18.63 1.09
N VAL A 121 -5.09 18.19 0.37
CA VAL A 121 -4.97 17.00 -0.47
C VAL A 121 -3.95 17.27 -1.58
N SER A 122 -2.85 16.53 -1.57
CA SER A 122 -1.77 16.63 -2.56
C SER A 122 -1.99 15.73 -3.78
N GLY A 123 -2.75 14.65 -3.63
CA GLY A 123 -3.06 13.73 -4.73
C GLY A 123 -4.18 12.75 -4.37
N SER A 124 -4.80 12.19 -5.41
CA SER A 124 -5.85 11.17 -5.32
C SER A 124 -5.69 10.15 -6.44
N ASP A 125 -5.70 8.86 -6.13
CA ASP A 125 -5.62 7.77 -7.10
C ASP A 125 -6.66 6.65 -6.83
N ASN A 126 -7.08 5.97 -7.89
CA ASN A 126 -7.86 4.74 -7.82
C ASN A 126 -7.11 3.64 -8.57
N CYS A 127 -6.41 2.78 -7.81
CA CYS A 127 -5.73 1.63 -8.38
C CYS A 127 -6.73 0.50 -8.61
N VAL A 128 -7.46 0.52 -9.73
CA VAL A 128 -8.32 -0.59 -10.15
C VAL A 128 -7.48 -1.64 -10.88
N PRO A 129 -7.36 -2.89 -10.39
CA PRO A 129 -6.95 -3.99 -11.26
C PRO A 129 -8.11 -4.28 -12.20
N GLY A 130 -7.89 -4.29 -13.52
CA GLY A 130 -8.89 -4.72 -14.48
C GLY A 130 -9.58 -6.01 -14.02
N ILE A 131 -10.92 -6.00 -14.06
CA ILE A 131 -11.80 -7.09 -13.59
C ILE A 131 -11.35 -8.41 -14.22
N VAL A 132 -10.75 -9.29 -13.43
CA VAL A 132 -10.58 -10.71 -13.77
C VAL A 132 -11.06 -11.55 -12.58
N GLY A 133 -12.30 -11.99 -12.68
CA GLY A 133 -12.92 -12.97 -11.79
C GLY A 133 -13.66 -12.40 -10.58
N ASN A 134 -14.47 -13.27 -9.98
CA ASN A 134 -15.48 -13.03 -8.94
C ASN A 134 -14.89 -12.62 -7.56
N ARG A 135 -13.85 -11.79 -7.53
CA ARG A 135 -13.21 -11.31 -6.29
C ARG A 135 -13.85 -9.99 -5.85
N PRO A 136 -13.93 -9.73 -4.53
CA PRO A 136 -14.50 -8.50 -4.01
C PRO A 136 -13.82 -7.29 -4.65
N CYS A 137 -14.64 -6.33 -5.10
CA CYS A 137 -14.17 -5.04 -5.63
C CYS A 137 -13.37 -4.34 -4.53
N ARG A 138 -12.04 -4.47 -4.59
CA ARG A 138 -11.13 -3.74 -3.70
C ARG A 138 -10.87 -2.38 -4.30
N VAL A 139 -11.57 -1.41 -3.74
CA VAL A 139 -11.45 -0.02 -4.08
C VAL A 139 -10.46 0.60 -3.13
N ARG A 140 -9.42 1.23 -3.68
CA ARG A 140 -8.45 2.00 -2.89
C ARG A 140 -8.49 3.43 -3.38
N CYS A 141 -9.00 4.32 -2.54
CA CYS A 141 -8.78 5.76 -2.69
C CYS A 141 -7.65 6.16 -1.74
N ARG A 142 -6.50 6.58 -2.27
CA ARG A 142 -5.43 7.17 -1.46
C ARG A 142 -5.61 8.68 -1.47
N ILE A 143 -5.81 9.27 -0.29
CA ILE A 143 -5.75 10.73 -0.11
C ILE A 143 -4.44 11.02 0.60
N LEU A 144 -3.54 11.70 -0.09
CA LEU A 144 -2.28 12.17 0.48
C LEU A 144 -2.52 13.56 1.08
N LEU A 145 -2.46 13.67 2.41
CA LEU A 145 -2.70 14.90 3.18
C LEU A 145 -1.43 15.73 3.40
#